data_AF-G4SWA2-F1
#
_entry.id   AF-G4SWA2-F1
#
_cell.length_a   1.000
_cell.length_b   1.000
_cell.length_c   1.000
_cell.angle_alpha   90.00
_cell.angle_beta   90.00
_cell.angle_gamma   90.00
#
_symmetry.space_group_name_H-M   'P 1'
#
loop_
_entity.id
_entity.type
_entity.pdbx_description
1 polymer ?
#
loop_
_entity_poly.entity_id
_entity_poly.type
_entity_poly.pdbx_seq_one_letter_code
_entity_poly.pdbx_strand_id
1 'polypeptide(L)'
;MFDFIKKLKKSQTNGWIVGLFKKPAPASPDESDRQMLARVARQFFWLFIILFFFEDLLDFAVEIVHSVFEILHLLIEFIEGYIEEILEHLLHTDHHQSETIIVNAVLLIGMYGFYRFVRAFPRIVRRLKRSCYAAWLKYKRNKLAYWQALLPEQKIKLTAAYLVGLAMLLFWLTL
;
A
#
# COMPACT_ATOMS: atom_id res chain seq x y z
N MET A 1 -30.97 11.30 -20.61
CA MET A 1 -29.70 12.02 -20.89
C MET A 1 -28.62 11.77 -19.84
N PHE A 2 -28.97 11.70 -18.54
CA PHE A 2 -28.02 11.46 -17.45
C PHE A 2 -27.34 10.07 -17.43
N ASP A 3 -27.98 9.02 -17.93
CA ASP A 3 -27.38 7.67 -17.95
C ASP A 3 -26.25 7.49 -18.96
N PHE A 4 -26.24 8.28 -20.04
CA PHE A 4 -25.21 8.19 -21.08
C PHE A 4 -23.86 8.75 -20.59
N ILE A 5 -23.92 9.82 -19.78
CA ILE A 5 -22.73 10.45 -19.16
C ILE A 5 -22.10 9.52 -18.12
N LYS A 6 -22.91 8.78 -17.36
CA LYS A 6 -22.43 7.80 -16.37
C LYS A 6 -21.72 6.60 -17.01
N LYS A 7 -22.14 6.22 -18.23
CA LYS A 7 -21.54 5.10 -18.99
C LYS A 7 -20.19 5.47 -19.61
N LEU A 8 -20.01 6.71 -20.07
CA LEU A 8 -18.74 7.19 -20.63
C LEU A 8 -17.64 7.35 -19.56
N LYS A 9 -17.98 7.88 -18.37
CA LYS A 9 -16.99 8.09 -17.30
C LYS A 9 -16.42 6.78 -16.73
N LYS A 10 -17.21 5.69 -16.74
CA LYS A 10 -16.79 4.36 -16.25
C LYS A 10 -15.88 3.61 -17.24
N SER A 11 -15.91 3.96 -18.52
CA SER A 11 -15.10 3.30 -19.57
C SER A 11 -13.69 3.87 -19.71
N GLN A 12 -13.47 5.15 -19.36
CA GLN A 12 -12.24 5.85 -19.71
C GLN A 12 -11.19 5.84 -18.58
N THR A 13 -11.60 5.70 -17.31
CA THR A 13 -10.66 5.70 -16.16
C THR A 13 -10.01 4.35 -15.90
N ASN A 14 -10.49 3.27 -16.50
CA ASN A 14 -9.97 1.92 -16.26
C ASN A 14 -8.93 1.45 -17.30
N GLY A 15 -8.70 2.20 -18.38
CA GLY A 15 -7.80 1.75 -19.46
C GLY A 15 -6.31 1.94 -19.14
N TRP A 16 -5.94 3.10 -18.60
CA TRP A 16 -4.52 3.47 -18.47
C TRP A 16 -3.87 2.85 -17.22
N ILE A 17 -4.57 2.84 -16.09
CA ILE A 17 -4.10 2.23 -14.84
C ILE A 17 -4.00 0.69 -14.98
N VAL A 18 -4.96 0.06 -15.67
CA VAL A 18 -4.90 -1.39 -15.94
C VAL A 18 -3.76 -1.74 -16.90
N GLY A 19 -3.39 -0.83 -17.82
CA GLY A 19 -2.21 -0.98 -18.67
C GLY A 19 -0.89 -0.94 -17.89
N LEU A 20 -0.78 -0.08 -16.89
CA LEU A 20 0.40 0.06 -16.01
C LEU A 20 0.65 -1.19 -15.16
N PHE A 21 -0.41 -1.87 -14.71
CA PHE A 21 -0.32 -3.10 -13.90
C PHE A 21 -0.61 -4.37 -14.70
N LYS A 22 -0.74 -4.29 -16.03
CA LYS A 22 -0.95 -5.48 -16.87
C LYS A 22 0.28 -6.36 -16.72
N LYS A 23 0.10 -7.52 -16.06
CA LYS A 23 1.16 -8.52 -15.91
C LYS A 23 1.78 -8.76 -17.29
N PRO A 24 3.12 -8.69 -17.42
CA PRO A 24 3.76 -8.99 -18.69
C PRO A 24 3.29 -10.35 -19.16
N ALA A 25 2.88 -10.43 -20.43
CA ALA A 25 2.42 -11.66 -21.04
C ALA A 25 3.47 -12.78 -20.81
N PRO A 26 3.04 -14.04 -20.57
CA PRO A 26 3.97 -15.15 -20.49
C PRO A 26 4.72 -15.23 -21.82
N ALA A 27 6.05 -15.32 -21.72
CA ALA A 27 6.94 -15.30 -22.87
C ALA A 27 6.65 -16.45 -23.82
N SER A 28 6.46 -16.15 -25.09
CA SER A 28 6.53 -17.15 -26.15
C SER A 28 7.99 -17.30 -26.60
N PRO A 29 8.41 -18.47 -27.07
CA PRO A 29 9.77 -18.69 -27.58
C PRO A 29 10.16 -17.79 -28.79
N ASP A 30 9.20 -17.09 -29.40
CA ASP A 30 9.41 -16.07 -30.45
C ASP A 30 9.54 -14.64 -29.90
N GLU A 31 9.69 -14.46 -28.59
CA GLU A 31 9.75 -13.12 -27.99
C GLU A 31 11.03 -12.39 -28.41
N SER A 32 10.86 -11.34 -29.21
CA SER A 32 11.94 -10.48 -29.71
C SER A 32 12.81 -9.93 -28.57
N ASP A 33 14.14 -10.00 -28.72
CA ASP A 33 15.14 -9.51 -27.75
C ASP A 33 14.84 -8.09 -27.23
N ARG A 34 14.28 -7.23 -28.09
CA ARG A 34 13.86 -5.87 -27.72
C ARG A 34 12.78 -5.85 -26.63
N GLN A 35 11.82 -6.77 -26.68
CA GLN A 35 10.75 -6.87 -25.69
C GLN A 35 11.28 -7.38 -24.34
N MET A 36 12.24 -8.30 -24.36
CA MET A 36 12.93 -8.76 -23.16
C MET A 36 13.68 -7.61 -22.47
N LEU A 37 14.50 -6.88 -23.22
CA LEU A 37 15.25 -5.73 -22.69
C LEU A 37 14.33 -4.61 -22.20
N ALA A 38 13.26 -4.30 -22.94
CA ALA A 38 12.29 -3.28 -22.53
C ALA A 38 11.59 -3.63 -21.21
N ARG A 39 11.32 -4.91 -20.93
CA ARG A 39 10.74 -5.35 -19.65
C ARG A 39 11.73 -5.15 -18.50
N VAL A 40 13.01 -5.47 -18.71
CA VAL A 40 14.07 -5.27 -17.71
C VAL A 40 14.29 -3.79 -17.44
N ALA A 41 14.46 -2.98 -18.48
CA ALA A 41 14.60 -1.53 -18.38
C ALA A 41 13.42 -0.90 -17.62
N ARG A 42 12.19 -1.33 -17.91
CA ARG A 42 11.00 -0.88 -17.19
C ARG A 42 11.03 -1.26 -15.71
N GLN A 43 11.51 -2.46 -15.36
CA GLN A 43 11.65 -2.87 -13.96
C GLN A 43 12.66 -2.00 -13.23
N PHE A 44 13.83 -1.76 -13.81
CA PHE A 44 14.84 -0.88 -13.23
C PHE A 44 14.38 0.57 -13.13
N PHE A 45 13.62 1.07 -14.11
CA PHE A 45 13.01 2.40 -14.06
C PHE A 45 12.04 2.54 -12.87
N TRP A 46 11.16 1.56 -12.65
CA TRP A 46 10.28 1.57 -11.48
C TRP A 46 11.06 1.45 -10.17
N LEU A 47 12.08 0.61 -10.11
CA LEU A 47 12.94 0.50 -8.93
C LEU A 47 13.65 1.82 -8.64
N PHE A 48 14.17 2.49 -9.67
CA PHE A 48 14.81 3.80 -9.55
C PHE A 48 13.83 4.85 -9.04
N ILE A 49 12.61 4.94 -9.59
CA ILE A 49 11.58 5.85 -9.09
C ILE A 49 11.28 5.57 -7.61
N ILE A 50 11.04 4.30 -7.25
CA ILE A 50 10.70 3.95 -5.87
C ILE A 50 11.84 4.31 -4.91
N LEU A 51 13.09 4.12 -5.33
CA LEU A 51 14.27 4.43 -4.52
C LEU A 51 14.49 5.93 -4.41
N PHE A 52 14.32 6.67 -5.51
CA PHE A 52 14.43 8.13 -5.57
C PHE A 52 13.38 8.81 -4.68
N PHE A 53 12.13 8.36 -4.73
CA PHE A 53 11.03 8.89 -3.93
C PHE A 53 10.86 8.15 -2.59
N PHE A 54 11.85 7.37 -2.15
CA PHE A 54 11.69 6.55 -0.94
C PHE A 54 11.49 7.41 0.30
N GLU A 55 12.26 8.49 0.44
CA GLU A 55 12.14 9.44 1.54
C GLU A 55 10.79 10.15 1.50
N ASP A 56 10.41 10.74 0.36
CA ASP A 56 9.10 11.37 0.18
C ASP A 56 7.93 10.42 0.47
N LEU A 57 8.05 9.15 0.07
CA LEU A 57 7.02 8.14 0.33
C LEU A 57 6.93 7.80 1.82
N LEU A 58 8.06 7.79 2.53
CA LEU A 58 8.11 7.58 3.96
C LEU A 58 7.49 8.77 4.70
N ASP A 59 7.86 9.99 4.33
CA ASP A 59 7.31 11.22 4.88
C ASP A 59 5.80 11.30 4.65
N PHE A 60 5.35 11.00 3.43
CA PHE A 60 3.92 10.91 3.11
C PHE A 60 3.20 9.83 3.94
N ALA A 61 3.82 8.68 4.19
CA ALA A 61 3.24 7.65 5.04
C ALA A 61 3.12 8.11 6.50
N VAL A 62 4.11 8.85 7.02
CA VAL A 62 4.08 9.45 8.35
C VAL A 62 2.99 10.52 8.44
N GLU A 63 2.87 11.37 7.42
CA GLU A 63 1.83 12.40 7.32
C GLU A 63 0.42 11.80 7.30
N ILE A 64 0.22 10.69 6.56
CA ILE A 64 -1.06 9.95 6.59
C ILE A 64 -1.36 9.45 7.99
N VAL A 65 -0.39 8.82 8.65
CA VAL A 65 -0.59 8.30 10.02
C VAL A 65 -0.94 9.44 10.96
N HIS A 66 -0.22 10.55 10.88
CA HIS A 66 -0.49 11.75 11.67
C HIS A 66 -1.91 12.28 11.43
N SER A 67 -2.30 12.46 10.16
CA SER A 67 -3.64 12.91 9.76
C SER A 67 -4.74 11.99 10.30
N VAL A 68 -4.52 10.67 10.31
CA VAL A 68 -5.46 9.71 10.89
C VAL A 68 -5.61 9.91 12.40
N PHE A 69 -4.50 10.13 13.11
CA PHE A 69 -4.54 10.42 14.54
C PHE A 69 -5.24 11.75 14.85
N GLU A 70 -4.99 12.78 14.05
CA GLU A 70 -5.65 14.08 14.19
C GLU A 70 -7.17 13.98 13.99
N ILE A 71 -7.61 13.27 12.94
CA ILE A 71 -9.04 13.02 12.70
C ILE A 71 -9.68 12.24 13.85
N LEU A 72 -8.98 11.22 14.37
CA LEU A 72 -9.46 10.46 15.52
C LEU A 72 -9.56 11.33 16.77
N HIS A 73 -8.59 12.21 17.00
CA HIS A 73 -8.60 13.13 18.13
C HIS A 73 -9.78 14.10 18.04
N LEU A 74 -9.99 14.70 16.88
CA LEU A 74 -11.11 15.62 16.64
C LEU A 74 -12.48 14.93 16.79
N LEU A 75 -12.57 13.65 16.39
CA LEU A 75 -13.77 12.85 16.62
C LEU A 75 -14.04 12.61 18.12
N ILE A 76 -12.98 12.37 18.90
CA ILE A 76 -13.09 12.17 20.35
C ILE A 76 -13.54 13.48 21.02
N GLU A 77 -12.91 14.60 20.69
CA GLU A 77 -13.25 15.94 21.19
C GLU A 77 -14.70 16.30 20.85
N PHE A 78 -15.15 16.00 19.62
CA PHE A 78 -16.54 16.17 19.23
C PHE A 78 -17.48 15.35 20.11
N ILE A 79 -17.21 14.05 20.31
CA ILE A 79 -18.04 13.18 21.17
C ILE A 79 -18.06 13.69 22.62
N GLU A 80 -16.94 14.15 23.14
CA GLU A 80 -16.81 14.75 24.46
C GLU A 80 -17.73 15.96 24.63
N GLY A 81 -17.69 16.91 23.69
CA GLY A 81 -18.57 18.09 23.72
C GLY A 81 -20.06 17.71 23.69
N TYR A 82 -20.44 16.71 22.90
CA TYR A 82 -21.83 16.20 22.89
C TYR A 82 -22.23 15.58 24.23
N ILE A 83 -21.35 14.81 24.87
CA ILE A 83 -21.65 14.18 26.15
C ILE A 83 -21.76 15.23 27.25
N GLU A 84 -20.89 16.24 27.23
CA GLU A 84 -20.92 17.35 28.19
C GLU A 84 -22.25 18.11 28.13
N GLU A 85 -22.69 18.52 26.93
CA GLU A 85 -23.95 19.25 26.76
C GLU A 85 -25.16 18.42 27.25
N ILE A 86 -25.16 17.11 26.97
CA ILE A 86 -26.20 16.19 27.45
C ILE A 86 -26.17 16.06 28.98
N LEU A 87 -25.00 15.94 29.58
CA LEU A 87 -24.84 15.80 31.04
C LEU A 87 -25.24 17.08 31.77
N GLU A 88 -24.86 18.24 31.26
CA GLU A 88 -25.25 19.54 31.83
C GLU A 88 -26.78 19.68 31.86
N HIS A 89 -27.45 19.36 30.74
CA HIS A 89 -28.91 19.45 30.62
C HIS A 89 -29.66 18.41 31.46
N LEU A 90 -29.14 17.19 31.61
CA LEU A 90 -29.83 16.11 32.33
C LEU A 90 -29.56 16.10 33.84
N LEU A 91 -28.38 16.54 34.27
CA LEU A 91 -27.91 16.30 35.64
C LEU A 91 -27.51 17.56 36.41
N HIS A 92 -27.54 18.77 35.81
CA HIS A 92 -27.10 20.03 36.46
C HIS A 92 -25.78 19.85 37.24
N THR A 93 -24.87 19.04 36.69
CA THR A 93 -23.65 18.62 37.36
C THR A 93 -22.55 19.67 37.19
N ASP A 94 -21.74 19.83 38.23
CA ASP A 94 -20.59 20.74 38.24
C ASP A 94 -19.57 20.33 37.16
N HIS A 95 -19.07 21.30 36.40
CA HIS A 95 -18.25 21.10 35.18
C HIS A 95 -17.01 20.22 35.42
N HIS A 96 -16.45 20.23 36.63
CA HIS A 96 -15.30 19.41 36.99
C HIS A 96 -15.62 17.91 37.14
N GLN A 97 -16.86 17.56 37.51
CA GLN A 97 -17.27 16.17 37.66
C GLN A 97 -17.63 15.54 36.31
N SER A 98 -18.21 16.29 35.37
CA SER A 98 -18.50 15.80 34.02
C SER A 98 -17.21 15.50 33.24
N GLU A 99 -16.22 16.39 33.28
CA GLU A 99 -14.92 16.21 32.62
C GLU A 99 -14.23 14.90 33.06
N THR A 100 -14.20 14.64 34.37
CA THR A 100 -13.59 13.42 34.92
C THR A 100 -14.31 12.15 34.47
N ILE A 101 -15.65 12.19 34.35
CA ILE A 101 -16.44 11.05 33.88
C ILE A 101 -16.17 10.79 32.39
N ILE A 102 -16.10 11.85 31.57
CA ILE A 102 -15.87 11.75 30.14
C ILE A 102 -14.49 11.16 29.84
N VAL A 103 -13.42 11.69 30.45
CA VAL A 103 -12.06 11.19 30.28
C VAL A 103 -11.96 9.70 30.65
N ASN A 104 -12.57 9.29 31.77
CA ASN A 104 -12.57 7.89 32.19
C ASN A 104 -13.35 6.98 31.22
N ALA A 105 -14.49 7.45 30.69
CA ALA A 105 -15.27 6.70 29.71
C ALA A 105 -14.51 6.51 28.39
N VAL A 106 -13.90 7.58 27.87
CA VAL A 106 -13.07 7.54 26.65
C VAL A 106 -11.88 6.61 26.85
N LEU A 107 -11.22 6.67 28.00
CA LEU A 107 -10.07 5.82 28.31
C LEU A 107 -10.46 4.33 28.38
N LEU A 108 -11.61 4.00 28.97
CA LEU A 108 -12.13 2.63 29.01
C LEU A 108 -12.49 2.10 27.61
N ILE A 109 -13.16 2.91 26.79
CA ILE A 109 -13.50 2.55 25.39
C ILE A 109 -12.22 2.37 24.57
N GLY A 110 -11.25 3.28 24.73
CA GLY A 110 -9.95 3.22 24.08
C GLY A 110 -9.18 1.94 24.45
N MET A 111 -9.09 1.61 25.73
CA MET A 111 -8.47 0.37 26.20
C MET A 111 -9.16 -0.87 25.65
N TYR A 112 -10.50 -0.90 25.63
CA TYR A 112 -11.27 -2.02 25.07
C TYR A 112 -11.05 -2.17 23.55
N GLY A 113 -11.07 -1.06 22.82
CA GLY A 113 -10.79 -1.02 21.39
C GLY A 113 -9.38 -1.51 21.07
N PHE A 114 -8.38 -1.04 21.82
CA PHE A 114 -6.99 -1.47 21.69
C PHE A 114 -6.82 -2.96 21.97
N TYR A 115 -7.43 -3.47 23.05
CA TYR A 115 -7.43 -4.89 23.36
C TYR A 115 -8.00 -5.74 22.21
N ARG A 116 -9.12 -5.31 21.63
CA ARG A 116 -9.74 -6.00 20.48
C ARG A 116 -8.85 -5.93 19.23
N PHE A 117 -8.21 -4.79 18.99
CA PHE A 117 -7.27 -4.59 17.89
C PHE A 117 -6.07 -5.54 18.01
N VAL A 118 -5.40 -5.55 19.16
CA VAL A 118 -4.26 -6.45 19.44
C VAL A 118 -4.65 -7.92 19.27
N ARG A 119 -5.87 -8.30 19.65
CA ARG A 119 -6.37 -9.68 19.46
C ARG A 119 -6.71 -10.02 18.01
N ALA A 120 -7.16 -9.05 17.22
CA ALA A 120 -7.46 -9.22 15.79
C ALA A 120 -6.20 -9.20 14.92
N PHE A 121 -5.21 -8.41 15.32
CA PHE A 121 -3.93 -8.22 14.63
C PHE A 121 -3.24 -9.53 14.21
N PRO A 122 -3.03 -10.55 15.08
CA PRO A 122 -2.38 -11.79 14.68
C PRO A 122 -3.16 -12.56 13.61
N ARG A 123 -4.49 -12.45 13.57
CA ARG A 123 -5.29 -13.10 12.51
C ARG A 123 -5.07 -12.42 11.17
N ILE A 124 -5.05 -11.10 11.15
CA ILE A 124 -4.81 -10.28 9.95
C ILE A 124 -3.40 -10.56 9.41
N VAL A 125 -2.39 -10.50 10.28
CA VAL A 125 -0.99 -10.79 9.93
C VAL A 125 -0.84 -12.21 9.37
N ARG A 126 -1.46 -13.22 10.00
CA ARG A 126 -1.40 -14.61 9.48
C ARG A 126 -2.03 -14.74 8.09
N ARG A 127 -3.14 -14.06 7.82
CA ARG A 127 -3.79 -14.06 6.49
C ARG A 127 -2.92 -13.39 5.45
N LEU A 128 -2.39 -12.20 5.75
CA LEU A 128 -1.43 -11.50 4.90
C LEU A 128 -0.21 -12.37 4.61
N LYS A 129 0.43 -12.93 5.64
CA LYS A 129 1.59 -13.81 5.48
C LYS A 129 1.29 -14.99 4.56
N ARG A 130 0.14 -15.65 4.72
CA ARG A 130 -0.26 -16.78 3.86
C ARG A 130 -0.48 -16.33 2.41
N SER A 131 -1.17 -15.23 2.19
CA SER A 131 -1.39 -14.68 0.85
C SER A 131 -0.08 -14.25 0.18
N CYS A 132 0.79 -13.55 0.91
CA CYS A 132 2.12 -13.17 0.45
C CYS A 132 2.97 -14.39 0.12
N TYR A 133 2.97 -15.41 0.98
CA TYR A 133 3.73 -16.64 0.75
C TYR A 133 3.22 -17.40 -0.48
N ALA A 134 1.91 -17.52 -0.66
CA ALA A 134 1.32 -18.15 -1.84
C ALA A 134 1.65 -17.36 -3.13
N ALA A 135 1.54 -16.03 -3.08
CA ALA A 135 1.91 -15.16 -4.19
C ALA A 135 3.41 -15.28 -4.52
N TRP A 136 4.26 -15.34 -3.50
CA TRP A 136 5.71 -15.51 -3.63
C TRP A 136 6.07 -16.86 -4.27
N LEU A 137 5.47 -17.96 -3.81
CA LEU A 137 5.69 -19.28 -4.41
C LEU A 137 5.26 -19.31 -5.88
N LYS A 138 4.11 -18.70 -6.20
CA LYS A 138 3.63 -18.58 -7.58
C LYS A 138 4.61 -17.78 -8.44
N TYR A 139 5.11 -16.66 -7.91
CA TYR A 139 6.11 -15.84 -8.59
C TYR A 139 7.41 -16.61 -8.86
N LYS A 140 7.95 -17.30 -7.84
CA LYS A 140 9.16 -18.13 -7.95
C LYS A 140 9.01 -19.22 -9.02
N ARG A 141 7.89 -19.94 -9.01
CA ARG A 141 7.61 -20.99 -10.02
C ARG A 141 7.56 -20.43 -11.43
N ASN A 142 6.85 -19.32 -11.63
CA ASN A 142 6.75 -18.69 -12.94
C ASN A 142 8.11 -18.19 -13.46
N LYS A 143 8.93 -17.61 -12.57
CA LYS A 143 10.29 -17.15 -12.93
C LYS A 143 11.23 -18.31 -13.26
N LEU A 144 11.13 -19.42 -12.52
CA LEU A 144 11.93 -20.61 -12.79
C LEU A 144 11.55 -21.25 -14.14
N ALA A 145 10.25 -21.41 -14.41
CA ALA A 145 9.76 -21.92 -15.68
C ALA A 145 10.19 -21.01 -16.85
N TYR A 146 10.12 -19.69 -16.67
CA TYR A 146 10.62 -18.72 -17.65
C TYR A 146 12.12 -18.88 -17.92
N TRP A 147 12.93 -19.00 -16.87
CA TRP A 147 14.38 -19.19 -17.01
C TRP A 147 14.73 -20.49 -17.74
N GLN A 148 13.99 -21.57 -17.47
CA GLN A 148 14.17 -22.87 -18.15
C GLN A 148 13.81 -22.81 -19.63
N ALA A 149 12.77 -22.06 -19.99
CA ALA A 149 12.31 -21.91 -21.38
C ALA A 149 13.22 -21.02 -22.26
N LEU A 150 14.15 -20.27 -21.66
CA LEU A 150 14.97 -19.28 -22.37
C LEU A 150 16.20 -19.91 -23.06
N LEU A 151 16.50 -19.47 -24.28
CA LEU A 151 17.70 -19.85 -25.03
C LEU A 151 18.98 -19.37 -24.31
N PRO A 152 20.12 -20.09 -24.46
CA PRO A 152 21.37 -19.73 -23.79
C PRO A 152 21.89 -18.32 -24.16
N GLU A 153 21.72 -17.90 -25.41
CA GLU A 153 22.11 -16.54 -25.85
C GLU A 153 21.29 -15.44 -25.15
N GLN A 154 19.98 -15.67 -25.01
CA GLN A 154 19.09 -14.73 -24.32
C GLN A 154 19.39 -14.66 -22.82
N LYS A 155 19.86 -15.75 -22.19
CA LYS A 155 20.29 -15.75 -20.78
C LYS A 155 21.50 -14.85 -20.55
N ILE A 156 22.46 -14.83 -21.47
CA ILE A 156 23.63 -13.96 -21.39
C ILE A 156 23.20 -12.49 -21.50
N LYS A 157 22.38 -12.16 -22.51
CA LYS A 157 21.84 -10.80 -22.70
C LYS A 157 21.05 -10.32 -21.48
N LEU A 158 20.22 -11.20 -20.90
CA LEU A 158 19.42 -10.90 -19.72
C LEU A 158 20.31 -10.65 -18.48
N THR A 159 21.29 -11.52 -18.25
CA THR A 159 22.24 -11.38 -17.13
C THR A 159 23.06 -10.09 -17.26
N ALA A 160 23.54 -9.78 -18.47
CA ALA A 160 24.26 -8.54 -18.74
C ALA A 160 23.40 -7.30 -18.46
N ALA A 161 22.12 -7.31 -18.89
CA ALA A 161 21.20 -6.21 -18.62
C ALA A 161 20.94 -6.01 -17.11
N TYR A 162 20.80 -7.09 -16.34
CA TYR A 162 20.66 -7.00 -14.88
C TYR A 162 21.94 -6.48 -14.22
N LEU A 163 23.12 -6.92 -14.67
CA LEU A 163 24.40 -6.46 -14.14
C LEU A 163 24.60 -4.96 -14.36
N VAL A 164 24.34 -4.47 -15.57
CA VAL A 164 24.43 -3.05 -15.92
C VAL A 164 23.43 -2.22 -15.10
N GLY A 165 22.16 -2.65 -15.04
CA GLY A 165 21.15 -1.95 -14.25
C GLY A 165 21.50 -1.89 -12.76
N LEU A 166 22.04 -2.98 -12.19
CA LEU A 166 22.49 -3.02 -10.80
C LEU A 166 23.69 -2.11 -10.57
N ALA A 167 24.68 -2.12 -11.46
CA ALA A 167 25.85 -1.24 -11.37
C ALA A 167 25.45 0.24 -11.42
N MET A 168 24.50 0.61 -12.28
CA MET A 168 23.96 1.98 -12.34
C MET A 168 23.23 2.38 -11.05
N LEU A 169 22.39 1.49 -10.50
CA LEU A 169 21.71 1.75 -9.24
C LEU A 169 22.69 1.90 -8.07
N LEU A 170 23.69 1.03 -7.97
CA LEU A 170 24.71 1.09 -6.92
C LEU A 170 25.55 2.36 -7.05
N PHE A 171 25.99 2.68 -8.27
CA PHE A 171 26.73 3.91 -8.53
C PHE A 171 25.96 5.15 -8.07
N TRP A 172 24.66 5.22 -8.38
CA TRP A 172 23.81 6.31 -7.94
C TRP A 172 23.63 6.34 -6.42
N LEU A 173 23.45 5.18 -5.78
CA LEU A 173 23.30 5.10 -4.32
C LEU A 173 24.56 5.51 -3.56
N THR A 174 25.74 5.30 -4.14
CA THR A 174 27.04 5.63 -3.52
C THR A 174 27.52 7.05 -3.77
N LEU A 175 26.89 7.78 -4.70
CA LEU A 175 27.30 9.12 -5.10
C LEU A 175 26.58 10.17 -4.24
#